data_AF-A0A7S0MA31-F1
#
_entry.id   AF-A0A7S0MA31-F1
#
_cell.length_a   1.000
_cell.length_b   1.000
_cell.length_c   1.000
_cell.angle_alpha   90.00
_cell.angle_beta   90.00
_cell.angle_gamma   90.00
#
_symmetry.space_group_name_H-M   'P 1'
#
loop_
_entity.id
_entity.type
_entity.pdbx_description
1 polymer ?
#
loop_
_entity_poly.entity_id
_entity_poly.type
_entity_poly.pdbx_seq_one_letter_code
_entity_poly.pdbx_strand_id
1 'polypeptide(L)'
;PGGAGAAPPAPDGGCLCYCLRTGFSSSQGKLVRMIEFSQEKVLTDTKEVLALLSLLLVFALISSGYVLRKGLQEGKRSQYELVLRCVLILTSVVPPELPMQTAVAVNTALFALFRAGVFCTEPFRIPFAGRVEFALFDKTGTLTTDHLVAVGTWVPPPAGGGGGGEGTA
;
A
#
# COMPACT_ATOMS: atom_id res chain seq x y z
N PRO A 1 38.04 34.50 36.45
CA PRO A 1 37.24 35.61 35.89
C PRO A 1 36.83 35.29 34.44
N GLY A 2 35.79 34.45 34.30
CA GLY A 2 35.28 33.99 33.01
C GLY A 2 34.26 34.97 32.46
N GLY A 3 34.61 35.64 31.36
CA GLY A 3 33.68 36.42 30.56
C GLY A 3 32.96 35.49 29.60
N ALA A 4 31.73 35.09 29.93
CA ALA A 4 30.83 34.52 28.94
C ALA A 4 30.50 35.63 27.93
N GLY A 5 31.12 35.57 26.75
CA GLY A 5 30.82 36.47 25.64
C GLY A 5 29.37 36.28 25.22
N ALA A 6 28.52 37.25 25.58
CA ALA A 6 27.13 37.26 25.15
C ALA A 6 27.09 37.30 23.61
N ALA A 7 26.41 36.32 23.01
CA ALA A 7 26.17 36.32 21.57
C ALA A 7 25.46 37.62 21.16
N PRO A 8 25.83 38.23 20.02
CA PRO A 8 25.18 39.46 19.58
C PRO A 8 23.67 39.23 19.39
N PRO A 9 22.83 40.20 19.77
CA PRO A 9 21.38 40.07 19.64
C PRO A 9 21.01 39.91 18.17
N ALA A 10 20.07 39.02 17.88
CA ALA A 10 19.56 38.84 16.53
C ALA A 10 18.81 40.12 16.09
N PRO A 11 19.00 40.59 14.84
CA PRO A 11 18.43 41.85 14.36
C PRO A 11 16.89 41.86 14.28
N ASP A 12 16.26 40.68 14.36
CA ASP A 12 14.82 40.44 14.26
C ASP A 12 14.19 40.00 15.61
N GLY A 13 14.95 40.03 16.70
CA GLY A 13 14.49 39.52 18.00
C GLY A 13 14.39 37.98 18.05
N GLY A 14 14.98 37.29 17.07
CA GLY A 14 15.12 35.84 17.07
C GLY A 14 16.20 35.33 18.04
N CYS A 15 16.44 34.03 18.00
CA CYS A 15 17.50 33.37 18.78
C CYS A 15 18.67 32.98 17.86
N LEU A 16 19.91 33.32 18.25
CA LEU A 16 21.11 32.90 17.52
C LEU A 16 21.37 31.40 17.76
N CYS A 17 21.41 30.61 16.70
CA CYS A 17 21.61 29.16 16.76
C CYS A 17 22.78 28.72 15.88
N TYR A 18 23.51 27.68 16.32
CA TYR A 18 24.54 27.02 15.51
C TYR A 18 23.98 25.81 14.77
N CYS A 19 24.27 25.70 13.48
CA CYS A 19 23.88 24.54 12.68
C CYS A 19 24.83 23.36 12.95
N LEU A 20 24.33 22.31 13.58
CA LEU A 20 25.13 21.11 13.91
C LEU A 20 25.15 20.08 12.77
N ARG A 21 24.02 19.90 12.07
CA ARG A 21 23.85 18.90 11.01
C ARG A 21 22.85 19.39 9.97
N THR A 22 23.15 19.16 8.69
CA THR A 22 22.31 19.53 7.54
C THR A 22 21.97 18.30 6.69
N GLY A 23 20.97 18.45 5.81
CA GLY A 23 20.56 17.40 4.86
C GLY A 23 20.19 16.07 5.51
N PHE A 24 20.58 14.96 4.89
CA PHE A 24 20.31 13.59 5.36
C PHE A 24 20.99 13.22 6.71
N SER A 25 21.89 14.06 7.21
CA SER A 25 22.51 13.88 8.53
C SER A 25 21.64 14.41 9.69
N SER A 26 20.62 15.23 9.39
CA SER A 26 19.61 15.66 10.35
C SER A 26 18.70 14.50 10.79
N SER A 27 17.98 14.66 11.91
CA SER A 27 17.07 13.60 12.40
C SER A 27 15.95 13.29 11.40
N GLN A 28 15.31 14.32 10.83
CA GLN A 28 14.27 14.15 9.80
C GLN A 28 14.85 13.54 8.52
N GLY A 29 16.03 14.00 8.09
CA GLY A 29 16.71 13.46 6.91
C GLY A 29 17.04 11.97 7.04
N LYS A 30 17.46 11.52 8.23
CA LYS A 30 17.69 10.09 8.50
C LYS A 30 16.42 9.26 8.39
N LEU A 31 15.28 9.77 8.86
CA LEU A 31 13.99 9.09 8.75
C LEU A 31 13.55 8.96 7.29
N VAL A 32 13.64 10.03 6.50
CA VAL A 32 13.31 10.00 5.06
C VAL A 32 14.17 8.98 4.33
N ARG A 33 15.48 8.96 4.60
CA ARG A 33 16.40 7.97 4.03
C ARG A 33 15.99 6.55 4.40
N MET A 34 15.63 6.30 5.65
CA MET A 34 15.17 4.98 6.09
C MET A 34 13.89 4.56 5.37
N ILE A 35 12.93 5.46 5.16
CA ILE A 35 11.69 5.16 4.42
C ILE A 35 11.99 4.79 2.96
N GLU A 36 12.86 5.54 2.30
CA GLU A 36 13.23 5.31 0.89
C GLU A 36 13.91 3.94 0.70
N PHE A 37 14.91 3.63 1.52
CA PHE A 37 15.57 2.30 1.48
C PHE A 37 14.71 1.18 2.08
N SER A 38 13.66 1.56 2.82
CA SER A 38 12.58 0.73 3.38
C SER A 38 11.75 -0.07 2.37
N GLN A 39 11.69 0.40 1.12
CA GLN A 39 10.65 -0.04 0.19
C GLN A 39 10.98 -1.39 -0.43
N GLU A 40 10.26 -2.43 -0.03
CA GLU A 40 10.24 -3.70 -0.75
C GLU A 40 9.31 -3.63 -1.96
N LYS A 41 9.73 -4.27 -3.07
CA LYS A 41 8.87 -4.44 -4.24
C LYS A 41 7.70 -5.33 -3.85
N VAL A 42 6.50 -4.77 -3.90
CA VAL A 42 5.27 -5.53 -3.74
C VAL A 42 4.96 -6.24 -5.06
N LEU A 43 5.52 -7.43 -5.20
CA LEU A 43 5.08 -8.44 -6.15
C LEU A 43 4.24 -9.44 -5.37
N THR A 44 2.92 -9.33 -5.46
CA THR A 44 2.02 -10.36 -4.92
C THR A 44 1.36 -11.13 -6.04
N ASP A 45 1.03 -12.37 -5.69
CA ASP A 45 0.36 -13.37 -6.51
C ASP A 45 1.14 -14.01 -7.64
N THR A 46 2.47 -13.85 -7.72
CA THR A 46 3.23 -14.72 -8.63
C THR A 46 3.13 -16.19 -8.22
N LYS A 47 3.04 -16.52 -6.93
CA LYS A 47 2.94 -17.93 -6.50
C LYS A 47 1.57 -18.56 -6.80
N GLU A 48 0.48 -17.87 -6.50
CA GLU A 48 -0.88 -18.36 -6.76
C GLU A 48 -1.15 -18.44 -8.27
N VAL A 49 -0.75 -17.42 -9.03
CA VAL A 49 -0.84 -17.41 -10.49
C VAL A 49 0.06 -18.49 -11.11
N LEU A 50 1.28 -18.68 -10.59
CA LEU A 50 2.18 -19.75 -11.05
C LEU A 50 1.60 -21.13 -10.74
N ALA A 51 0.98 -21.34 -9.58
CA ALA A 51 0.33 -22.60 -9.24
C ALA A 51 -0.83 -22.89 -10.20
N LEU A 52 -1.70 -21.91 -10.47
CA LEU A 52 -2.79 -22.04 -11.43
C LEU A 52 -2.25 -22.32 -12.85
N LEU A 53 -1.24 -21.57 -13.28
CA LEU A 53 -0.61 -21.75 -14.58
C LEU A 53 0.05 -23.13 -14.71
N SER A 54 0.70 -23.62 -13.66
CA SER A 54 1.31 -24.95 -13.63
C SER A 54 0.28 -26.07 -13.76
N LEU A 55 -0.89 -25.91 -13.14
CA LEU A 55 -2.01 -26.85 -13.26
C LEU A 55 -2.53 -26.91 -14.70
N LEU A 56 -2.80 -25.74 -15.32
CA LEU A 56 -3.27 -25.67 -16.71
C LEU A 56 -2.23 -26.24 -17.69
N LEU A 57 -0.95 -26.00 -17.44
CA LEU A 57 0.15 -26.52 -18.26
C LEU A 57 0.19 -28.05 -18.27
N VAL A 58 -0.04 -28.72 -17.13
CA VAL A 58 -0.09 -30.19 -17.07
C VAL A 58 -1.20 -30.75 -17.96
N PHE A 59 -2.41 -30.17 -17.91
CA PHE A 59 -3.50 -30.59 -18.80
C PHE A 59 -3.17 -30.33 -20.28
N ALA A 60 -2.52 -29.21 -20.58
CA ALA A 60 -2.10 -28.87 -21.94
C ALA A 60 -1.09 -29.87 -22.50
N LEU A 61 -0.12 -30.29 -21.70
CA LEU A 61 0.89 -31.29 -22.09
C LEU A 61 0.26 -32.65 -22.35
N ILE A 62 -0.68 -33.09 -21.51
CA ILE A 62 -1.41 -34.35 -21.71
C ILE A 62 -2.23 -34.31 -23.00
N SER A 63 -2.97 -33.20 -23.23
CA SER A 63 -3.79 -33.01 -24.43
C SER A 63 -2.94 -32.95 -25.71
N SER A 64 -1.87 -32.16 -25.70
CA SER A 64 -0.92 -32.02 -26.81
C SER A 64 -0.23 -33.35 -27.13
N GLY A 65 0.21 -34.10 -26.11
CA GLY A 65 0.80 -35.43 -26.27
C GLY A 65 -0.18 -36.46 -26.87
N TYR A 66 -1.45 -36.43 -26.44
CA TYR A 66 -2.49 -37.29 -27.02
C TYR A 66 -2.76 -36.97 -28.49
N VAL A 67 -2.89 -35.68 -28.84
CA VAL A 67 -3.10 -35.23 -30.23
C VAL A 67 -1.92 -35.60 -31.12
N LEU A 68 -0.69 -35.42 -30.63
CA LEU A 68 0.53 -35.79 -31.36
C LEU A 68 0.57 -37.30 -31.63
N ARG A 69 0.33 -38.12 -30.61
CA ARG A 69 0.35 -39.59 -30.75
C ARG A 69 -0.72 -40.09 -31.72
N LYS A 70 -1.95 -39.58 -31.61
CA LYS A 70 -3.05 -39.97 -32.51
C LYS A 70 -2.82 -39.46 -33.93
N GLY A 71 -2.29 -38.25 -34.09
CA GLY A 71 -1.97 -37.67 -35.39
C GLY A 71 -0.88 -38.43 -36.15
N LEU A 72 0.14 -38.93 -35.44
CA LEU A 72 1.18 -39.78 -36.02
C LEU A 72 0.65 -41.16 -36.45
N GLN A 73 -0.28 -41.74 -35.69
CA GLN A 73 -0.90 -43.03 -36.02
C GLN A 73 -1.82 -42.96 -37.24
N GLU A 74 -2.56 -41.86 -37.41
CA GLU A 74 -3.50 -41.70 -38.54
C GLU A 74 -2.79 -41.42 -39.87
N GLY A 75 -1.56 -40.90 -39.88
CA GLY A 75 -0.74 -40.66 -41.07
C GLY A 75 -1.33 -39.70 -42.13
N LYS A 76 -2.53 -39.15 -41.87
CA LYS A 76 -3.33 -38.36 -42.83
C LYS A 76 -2.96 -36.88 -42.89
N ARG A 77 -2.24 -36.34 -41.90
CA ARG A 77 -1.91 -34.91 -41.80
C ARG A 77 -0.42 -34.67 -42.02
N SER A 78 -0.09 -33.50 -42.55
CA SER A 78 1.30 -33.08 -42.67
C SER A 78 1.92 -32.90 -41.27
N GLN A 79 3.21 -33.21 -41.13
CA GLN A 79 3.96 -33.03 -39.88
C GLN A 79 3.87 -31.57 -39.38
N TYR A 80 3.87 -30.61 -40.31
CA TYR A 80 3.77 -29.18 -40.02
C TYR A 80 2.42 -28.80 -39.39
N GLU A 81 1.31 -29.31 -39.92
CA GLU A 81 -0.03 -29.05 -39.37
C GLU A 81 -0.20 -29.66 -37.97
N LEU A 82 0.39 -30.84 -37.73
CA LEU A 82 0.35 -31.51 -36.44
C LEU A 82 1.13 -30.73 -35.37
N VAL A 83 2.33 -30.24 -35.71
CA VAL A 83 3.14 -29.41 -34.81
C VAL A 83 2.43 -28.08 -34.52
N LEU A 84 1.85 -27.42 -35.52
CA LEU A 84 1.06 -26.20 -35.33
C LEU A 84 -0.10 -26.39 -34.36
N ARG A 85 -0.85 -27.51 -34.47
CA ARG A 85 -1.94 -27.83 -33.53
C ARG A 85 -1.44 -28.05 -32.11
N CYS A 86 -0.30 -28.72 -31.94
CA CYS A 86 0.29 -28.92 -30.62
C CYS A 86 0.71 -27.59 -29.97
N VAL A 87 1.31 -26.68 -30.76
CA VAL A 87 1.66 -25.33 -30.29
C VAL A 87 0.41 -24.51 -29.96
N LEU A 88 -0.64 -24.56 -30.79
CA LEU A 88 -1.93 -23.91 -30.52
C LEU A 88 -2.58 -24.37 -29.21
N ILE A 89 -2.50 -25.66 -28.88
CA ILE A 89 -3.00 -26.19 -27.61
C ILE A 89 -2.19 -25.60 -26.45
N LEU A 90 -0.86 -25.53 -26.57
CA LEU A 90 0.00 -24.98 -25.52
C LEU A 90 -0.14 -23.46 -25.36
N THR A 91 -0.35 -22.71 -26.44
CA THR A 91 -0.50 -21.25 -26.36
C THR A 91 -1.90 -20.83 -25.93
N SER A 92 -2.94 -21.63 -26.21
CA SER A 92 -4.32 -21.31 -25.81
C SER A 92 -4.61 -21.48 -24.32
N VAL A 93 -3.79 -22.26 -23.59
CA VAL A 93 -4.00 -22.49 -22.15
C VAL A 93 -3.46 -21.36 -21.27
N VAL A 94 -2.70 -20.42 -21.83
CA VAL A 94 -2.26 -19.21 -21.11
C VAL A 94 -3.23 -18.10 -21.51
N PRO A 95 -4.31 -17.87 -20.74
CA PRO A 95 -5.23 -16.78 -21.02
C PRO A 95 -4.50 -15.43 -20.86
N PRO A 96 -4.31 -14.64 -21.93
CA PRO A 96 -3.80 -13.26 -21.79
C PRO A 96 -4.78 -12.36 -21.02
N GLU A 97 -5.96 -12.86 -20.68
CA GLU A 97 -7.02 -12.14 -19.98
C GLU A 97 -6.74 -11.93 -18.48
N LEU A 98 -5.92 -12.79 -17.84
CA LEU A 98 -5.68 -12.71 -16.39
C LEU A 98 -5.01 -11.38 -15.96
N PRO A 99 -3.93 -10.89 -16.60
CA PRO A 99 -3.35 -9.59 -16.29
C PRO A 99 -4.33 -8.43 -16.58
N MET A 100 -5.10 -8.53 -17.65
CA MET A 100 -6.05 -7.48 -18.05
C MET A 100 -7.18 -7.31 -17.02
N GLN A 101 -7.72 -8.41 -16.49
CA GLN A 101 -8.78 -8.37 -15.48
C GLN A 101 -8.33 -7.66 -14.20
N THR A 102 -7.12 -7.98 -13.72
CA THR A 102 -6.57 -7.31 -12.53
C THR A 102 -6.37 -5.81 -12.76
N ALA A 103 -5.92 -5.40 -13.96
CA ALA A 103 -5.75 -3.99 -14.31
C ALA A 103 -7.09 -3.23 -14.36
N VAL A 104 -8.13 -3.83 -14.96
CA VAL A 104 -9.47 -3.22 -15.02
C VAL A 104 -10.05 -3.07 -13.61
N ALA A 105 -9.99 -4.12 -12.79
CA ALA A 105 -10.50 -4.09 -11.42
C ALA A 105 -9.81 -3.00 -10.58
N VAL A 106 -8.47 -2.90 -10.66
CA VAL A 106 -7.68 -1.89 -9.96
C VAL A 106 -8.02 -0.48 -10.42
N ASN A 107 -8.17 -0.25 -11.73
CA ASN A 107 -8.53 1.06 -12.26
C ASN A 107 -9.94 1.50 -11.86
N THR A 108 -10.91 0.58 -11.86
CA THR A 108 -12.26 0.87 -11.38
C THR A 108 -12.25 1.21 -9.88
N ALA A 109 -11.50 0.46 -9.08
CA ALA A 109 -11.34 0.75 -7.65
C ALA A 109 -10.66 2.10 -7.41
N LEU A 110 -9.61 2.44 -8.18
CA LEU A 110 -8.93 3.73 -8.10
C LEU A 110 -9.89 4.88 -8.41
N PHE A 111 -10.72 4.74 -9.45
CA PHE A 111 -11.71 5.78 -9.77
C PHE A 111 -12.75 5.96 -8.65
N ALA A 112 -13.20 4.87 -8.02
CA ALA A 112 -14.10 4.93 -6.89
C ALA A 112 -13.45 5.61 -5.66
N LEU A 113 -12.19 5.27 -5.35
CA LEU A 113 -11.42 5.88 -4.25
C LEU A 113 -11.16 7.37 -4.49
N PHE A 114 -10.83 7.75 -5.73
CA PHE A 114 -10.64 9.15 -6.12
C PHE A 114 -11.90 9.98 -5.86
N ARG A 115 -13.09 9.44 -6.21
CA ARG A 115 -14.37 10.11 -5.93
C ARG A 115 -14.68 10.22 -4.43
N ALA A 116 -14.10 9.35 -3.60
CA ALA A 116 -14.19 9.41 -2.16
C ALA A 116 -13.12 10.31 -1.51
N GLY A 117 -12.28 11.01 -2.30
CA GLY A 117 -11.20 11.86 -1.80
C GLY A 117 -9.95 11.10 -1.33
N VAL A 118 -9.84 9.81 -1.67
CA VAL A 118 -8.68 8.96 -1.36
C VAL A 118 -7.80 8.84 -2.59
N PHE A 119 -6.55 9.34 -2.50
CA PHE A 119 -5.60 9.35 -3.61
C PHE A 119 -4.54 8.27 -3.41
N CYS A 120 -4.46 7.32 -4.36
CA CYS A 120 -3.50 6.21 -4.31
C CYS A 120 -2.28 6.51 -5.19
N THR A 121 -1.07 6.42 -4.63
CA THR A 121 0.20 6.53 -5.37
C THR A 121 0.64 5.20 -6.00
N GLU A 122 0.28 4.07 -5.37
CA GLU A 122 0.61 2.72 -5.82
C GLU A 122 -0.68 1.89 -6.04
N PRO A 123 -1.29 1.90 -7.24
CA PRO A 123 -2.61 1.32 -7.49
C PRO A 123 -2.67 -0.19 -7.29
N PHE A 124 -1.59 -0.91 -7.58
CA PHE A 124 -1.53 -2.37 -7.40
C PHE A 124 -1.55 -2.80 -5.94
N ARG A 125 -1.41 -1.88 -4.98
CA ARG A 125 -1.58 -2.17 -3.54
C ARG A 125 -3.04 -2.19 -3.08
N ILE A 126 -3.98 -1.68 -3.89
CA ILE A 126 -5.40 -1.60 -3.53
C ILE A 126 -6.00 -2.97 -3.13
N PRO A 127 -5.76 -4.08 -3.87
CA PRO A 127 -6.33 -5.39 -3.53
C PRO A 127 -5.87 -5.94 -2.17
N PHE A 128 -4.72 -5.51 -1.67
CA PHE A 128 -4.17 -5.95 -0.39
C PHE A 128 -4.95 -5.46 0.81
N ALA A 129 -5.66 -4.33 0.66
CA ALA A 129 -6.52 -3.80 1.71
C ALA A 129 -7.58 -4.82 2.14
N GLY A 130 -7.99 -5.74 1.26
CA GLY A 130 -8.91 -6.83 1.57
C GLY A 130 -8.31 -7.97 2.40
N ARG A 131 -6.98 -8.03 2.56
CA ARG A 131 -6.26 -9.06 3.34
C ARG A 131 -5.71 -8.53 4.67
N VAL A 132 -6.09 -7.32 5.09
CA VAL A 132 -5.60 -6.71 6.34
C VAL A 132 -6.29 -7.36 7.54
N GLU A 133 -5.49 -7.91 8.46
CA GLU A 133 -5.98 -8.51 9.71
C GLU A 133 -5.86 -7.54 10.91
N PHE A 134 -4.81 -6.73 10.94
CA PHE A 134 -4.53 -5.78 12.03
C PHE A 134 -4.39 -4.37 11.48
N ALA A 135 -5.09 -3.41 12.11
CA ALA A 135 -4.98 -1.99 11.81
C ALA A 135 -4.40 -1.24 13.02
N LEU A 136 -3.23 -0.63 12.83
CA LEU A 136 -2.57 0.19 13.83
C LEU A 136 -2.84 1.66 13.53
N PHE A 137 -3.35 2.40 14.50
CA PHE A 137 -3.65 3.82 14.37
C PHE A 137 -2.64 4.66 15.13
N ASP A 138 -2.11 5.70 14.49
CA ASP A 138 -1.39 6.76 15.20
C ASP A 138 -2.40 7.64 15.96
N LYS A 139 -1.97 8.27 17.04
CA LYS A 139 -2.87 9.06 17.89
C LYS A 139 -2.99 10.49 17.39
N THR A 140 -1.90 11.26 17.45
CA THR A 140 -1.94 12.72 17.30
C THR A 140 -1.89 13.11 15.83
N GLY A 141 -2.83 13.93 15.38
CA GLY A 141 -3.01 14.24 13.97
C GLY A 141 -3.74 13.15 13.18
N THR A 142 -4.16 12.05 13.83
CA THR A 142 -4.92 10.95 13.22
C THR A 142 -6.22 10.65 13.98
N LEU A 143 -6.14 10.09 15.21
CA LEU A 143 -7.32 9.89 16.06
C LEU A 143 -7.73 11.18 16.79
N THR A 144 -6.75 12.00 17.14
CA THR A 144 -6.96 13.30 17.81
C THR A 144 -6.38 14.42 16.98
N THR A 145 -6.87 15.64 17.17
CA THR A 145 -6.21 16.84 16.67
C THR A 145 -4.86 17.04 17.37
N ASP A 146 -3.95 17.76 16.72
CA ASP A 146 -2.67 18.22 17.28
C ASP A 146 -2.83 19.49 18.13
N HIS A 147 -4.02 20.08 18.15
CA HIS A 147 -4.35 21.25 18.94
C HIS A 147 -5.02 20.88 20.26
N LEU A 148 -4.71 21.66 21.31
CA LEU A 148 -5.34 21.57 22.61
C LEU A 148 -6.53 22.53 22.67
N VAL A 149 -7.69 22.00 23.02
CA VAL A 149 -8.91 22.78 23.27
C VAL A 149 -9.34 22.54 24.71
N ALA A 150 -9.55 23.62 25.46
CA ALA A 150 -10.10 23.54 26.80
C ALA A 150 -11.59 23.13 26.70
N VAL A 151 -11.91 21.93 27.20
CA VAL A 151 -13.28 21.37 27.09
C VAL A 151 -14.19 21.87 28.22
N GLY A 152 -13.63 22.14 29.39
CA GLY A 152 -14.39 22.63 30.53
C GLY A 152 -13.53 22.84 31.76
N THR A 153 -14.11 23.48 32.76
CA THR A 153 -13.54 23.60 34.09
C THR A 153 -14.51 23.00 35.10
N TRP A 154 -13.99 22.33 36.11
CA TRP A 154 -14.82 21.79 37.18
C TRP A 154 -14.86 22.78 38.35
N VAL A 155 -16.07 23.16 38.76
CA VAL A 155 -16.29 24.03 39.92
C VAL A 155 -16.89 23.17 41.04
N PRO A 156 -16.24 23.09 42.22
CA PRO A 156 -16.77 22.33 43.35
C PRO A 156 -18.13 22.91 43.80
N PRO A 157 -19.08 22.05 44.20
CA PRO A 157 -20.34 22.54 44.77
C PRO A 157 -20.07 23.31 46.07
N PRO A 158 -20.82 24.38 46.35
CA PRO A 158 -20.63 25.20 47.54
C PRO A 158 -20.80 24.36 48.81
N ALA A 159 -19.86 24.49 49.74
CA ALA A 159 -19.89 23.82 51.03
C ALA A 159 -20.98 24.45 51.92
N GLY A 160 -22.22 23.98 51.76
CA GLY A 160 -23.35 24.34 52.63
C GLY A 160 -24.45 25.10 51.91
N GLY A 161 -25.52 24.39 51.56
CA GLY A 161 -26.75 24.98 51.03
C GLY A 161 -27.65 23.90 50.47
N GLY A 162 -28.48 23.31 51.33
CA GLY A 162 -29.55 22.43 50.87
C GLY A 162 -30.54 23.21 49.99
N GLY A 163 -30.99 22.59 48.90
CA GLY A 163 -32.18 23.02 48.16
C GLY A 163 -31.93 23.41 46.70
N GLY A 164 -32.27 22.47 45.81
CA GLY A 164 -32.96 22.65 44.53
C GLY A 164 -32.53 23.77 43.56
N GLY A 165 -32.16 23.37 42.34
CA GLY A 165 -32.21 24.27 41.18
C GLY A 165 -31.39 23.79 40.01
N GLU A 166 -32.09 23.46 38.91
CA GLU A 166 -31.56 23.23 37.56
C GLU A 166 -30.50 24.24 37.12
N GLY A 167 -29.54 23.77 36.32
CA GLY A 167 -28.53 24.62 35.71
C GLY A 167 -27.73 23.85 34.67
N THR A 168 -28.34 23.70 33.50
CA THR A 168 -27.71 23.30 32.23
C THR A 168 -26.44 24.09 31.93
N ALA A 169 -25.38 23.38 31.55
CA ALA A 169 -24.53 23.66 30.39
C ALA A 169 -23.80 22.37 30.01
#